data_AF-A0A3C1RKD4-F1
#
_entry.id   AF-A0A3C1RKD4-F1
#
_cell.length_a   1.000
_cell.length_b   1.000
_cell.length_c   1.000
_cell.angle_alpha   90.00
_cell.angle_beta   90.00
_cell.angle_gamma   90.00
#
_symmetry.space_group_name_H-M   'P 1'
#
loop_
_entity.id
_entity.type
_entity.pdbx_description
1 polymer ?
#
loop_
_entity_poly.entity_id
_entity_poly.type
_entity_poly.pdbx_seq_one_letter_code
_entity_poly.pdbx_strand_id
1 'polypeptide(L)'
;MLVNIELENAEDFVFIKQLLEKIKGVKSVSVKEEEEFYEDGTPKWFIDKLADYADRLEEKDMISEEDFFKYVDEEICRLNSQK
;
A
#
# COMPACT_ATOMS: atom_id res chain seq x y z
N MET A 1 -24.31 -6.75 8.03
CA MET A 1 -24.97 -5.52 7.56
C MET A 1 -23.95 -4.41 7.66
N LEU A 2 -23.70 -3.68 6.57
CA LEU A 2 -22.75 -2.57 6.51
C LEU A 2 -23.53 -1.27 6.41
N VAL A 3 -23.17 -0.28 7.22
CA VAL A 3 -23.77 1.07 7.22
C VAL A 3 -22.60 2.05 7.14
N ASN A 4 -22.57 2.85 6.07
CA ASN A 4 -21.63 3.95 5.91
C ASN A 4 -22.31 5.23 6.39
N ILE A 5 -21.60 6.04 7.17
CA ILE A 5 -22.06 7.34 7.66
C ILE A 5 -21.13 8.38 7.05
N GLU A 6 -21.66 9.24 6.19
CA GLU A 6 -20.94 10.39 5.64
C GLU A 6 -21.22 11.61 6.52
N LEU A 7 -20.17 12.37 6.84
CA LEU A 7 -20.27 13.62 7.58
C LEU A 7 -19.94 14.78 6.66
N GLU A 8 -20.86 15.70 6.49
CA GLU A 8 -20.64 16.92 5.69
C GLU A 8 -19.74 17.93 6.41
N ASN A 9 -19.71 17.89 7.74
CA ASN A 9 -18.89 18.75 8.58
C ASN A 9 -17.92 17.93 9.45
N ALA A 10 -16.62 18.14 9.27
CA ALA A 10 -15.58 17.45 10.01
C ALA A 10 -15.58 17.78 11.52
N GLU A 11 -16.12 18.94 11.92
CA GLU A 11 -16.20 19.35 13.33
C GLU A 11 -17.12 18.42 14.14
N ASP A 12 -18.14 17.84 13.50
CA ASP A 12 -19.10 16.93 14.14
C ASP A 12 -18.52 15.53 14.37
N PHE A 13 -17.37 15.20 13.77
CA PHE A 13 -16.74 13.88 13.86
C PHE A 13 -16.44 13.50 15.31
N VAL A 14 -15.92 14.43 16.11
CA VAL A 14 -15.56 14.17 17.51
C VAL A 14 -16.80 13.80 18.33
N PHE A 15 -17.89 14.53 18.14
CA PHE A 15 -19.15 14.31 18.85
C PHE A 15 -19.79 12.97 18.43
N ILE A 16 -19.86 12.70 17.13
CA ILE A 16 -20.47 11.47 16.60
C ILE A 16 -19.65 10.24 16.98
N LYS A 17 -18.32 10.33 16.94
CA LYS A 17 -17.43 9.26 17.42
C LYS A 17 -17.72 8.89 18.88
N GLN A 18 -17.84 9.88 19.76
CA GLN A 18 -18.16 9.65 21.17
C GLN A 18 -19.53 9.01 21.39
N LEU A 19 -20.53 9.33 20.56
CA LEU A 19 -21.84 8.68 20.61
C LEU A 19 -21.76 7.21 20.20
N LEU A 20 -21.04 6.92 19.11
CA LEU A 20 -20.91 5.56 18.57
C LEU A 20 -20.11 4.65 19.52
N GLU A 21 -19.07 5.17 20.17
CA GLU A 21 -18.26 4.42 21.14
C GLU A 21 -19.03 4.00 22.40
N LYS A 22 -20.14 4.67 22.72
CA LYS A 22 -21.02 4.28 23.85
C LYS A 22 -21.90 3.06 23.53
N ILE A 23 -22.02 2.66 22.26
CA ILE A 23 -22.83 1.52 21.85
C ILE A 23 -22.02 0.24 22.03
N LYS A 24 -22.52 -0.68 22.85
CA LYS A 24 -21.86 -1.97 23.12
C LYS A 24 -21.73 -2.78 21.83
N GLY A 25 -20.49 -3.05 21.42
CA GLY A 25 -20.18 -3.84 20.23
C GLY A 25 -19.79 -3.03 19.00
N VAL A 26 -19.86 -1.70 19.06
CA VAL A 26 -19.31 -0.83 18.01
C VAL A 26 -17.80 -0.72 18.20
N LYS A 27 -17.04 -1.06 17.15
CA LYS A 27 -15.60 -0.80 17.06
C LYS A 27 -15.41 0.26 15.99
N SER A 28 -14.72 1.35 16.35
CA SER A 28 -14.23 2.33 15.38
C SER A 28 -13.13 1.66 14.57
N VAL A 29 -13.49 1.16 13.39
CA VAL A 29 -12.52 0.80 12.37
C VAL A 29 -12.15 2.13 11.72
N SER A 30 -10.98 2.66 12.05
CA SER A 30 -10.40 3.76 11.29
C SER A 30 -10.34 3.29 9.84
N VAL A 31 -11.24 3.80 9.01
CA VAL A 31 -11.01 3.79 7.56
C VAL A 31 -9.75 4.63 7.42
N LYS A 32 -8.63 3.97 7.13
CA LYS A 32 -7.38 4.69 6.93
C LYS A 32 -7.67 5.80 5.92
N GLU A 33 -7.25 6.98 6.31
CA GLU A 33 -7.31 8.23 5.57
C GLU A 33 -7.00 7.97 4.10
N GLU A 34 -7.75 8.65 3.24
CA GLU A 34 -7.59 8.75 1.78
C GLU A 34 -6.25 8.20 1.31
N GLU A 35 -6.24 6.94 0.84
CA GLU A 35 -5.04 6.38 0.25
C GLU A 35 -4.65 7.26 -0.93
N GLU A 36 -3.55 8.00 -0.76
CA GLU A 36 -3.01 8.82 -1.84
C GLU A 36 -2.32 7.90 -2.85
N PHE A 37 -2.61 8.10 -4.12
CA PHE A 37 -2.01 7.35 -5.24
C PHE A 37 -1.18 8.27 -6.13
N TYR A 38 -0.16 7.72 -6.77
CA TYR A 38 0.52 8.35 -7.91
C TYR A 38 -0.33 8.23 -9.18
N GLU A 39 0.02 8.99 -10.24
CA GLU A 39 -0.73 9.01 -11.51
C GLU A 39 -0.84 7.64 -12.20
N ASP A 40 0.10 6.74 -11.92
CA ASP A 40 0.13 5.35 -12.40
C ASP A 40 -0.75 4.39 -11.56
N GLY A 41 -1.41 4.88 -10.51
CA GLY A 41 -2.21 4.08 -9.59
C GLY A 41 -1.40 3.38 -8.50
N THR A 42 -0.11 3.70 -8.34
CA THR A 42 0.71 3.17 -7.24
C THR A 42 0.33 3.86 -5.91
N PRO A 43 0.00 3.13 -4.83
CA PRO A 43 -0.26 3.73 -3.53
C PRO A 43 0.99 4.43 -2.98
N LYS A 44 0.88 5.64 -2.42
CA LYS A 44 2.06 6.36 -1.88
C LYS A 44 2.78 5.59 -0.78
N TRP A 45 2.03 4.94 0.11
CA TRP A 45 2.61 4.11 1.19
C TRP A 45 3.50 2.98 0.66
N PHE A 46 3.28 2.52 -0.56
CA PHE A 46 4.05 1.44 -1.18
C PHE A 46 5.50 1.87 -1.44
N ILE A 47 5.71 3.12 -1.88
CA ILE A 47 7.05 3.66 -2.10
C ILE A 47 7.83 3.78 -0.79
N ASP A 48 7.18 4.26 0.27
CA ASP A 48 7.80 4.34 1.60
C ASP A 48 8.22 2.94 2.10
N LYS A 49 7.36 1.93 1.88
CA LYS A 49 7.68 0.55 2.25
C LYS A 49 8.79 -0.07 1.41
N LEU A 50 8.88 0.29 0.13
CA LEU A 50 9.97 -0.11 -0.75
C LEU A 50 11.29 0.49 -0.30
N ALA A 51 11.30 1.78 0.06
CA ALA A 51 12.49 2.45 0.59
C ALA A 51 12.95 1.81 1.92
N ASP A 52 12.01 1.61 2.87
CA ASP A 52 12.26 0.89 4.13
C ASP A 52 12.87 -0.50 3.90
N TYR A 53 12.45 -1.18 2.83
CA TYR A 53 12.97 -2.50 2.48
C TYR A 53 14.37 -2.42 1.88
N ALA A 54 14.59 -1.50 0.93
CA ALA A 54 15.88 -1.30 0.28
C ALA A 54 16.99 -0.96 1.29
N ASP A 55 16.71 -0.12 2.28
CA ASP A 55 17.66 0.27 3.32
C ASP A 55 18.09 -0.89 4.23
N ARG A 56 17.32 -1.99 4.26
CA ARG A 56 17.60 -3.18 5.06
C ARG A 56 18.35 -4.27 4.30
N LEU A 57 18.58 -4.09 2.99
CA LEU A 57 19.27 -5.07 2.18
C LEU A 57 20.76 -5.08 2.50
N GLU A 58 21.30 -6.27 2.71
CA GLU A 58 22.73 -6.48 2.84
C GLU A 58 23.33 -6.94 1.49
N GLU A 59 24.64 -6.89 1.34
CA GLU A 59 25.34 -7.30 0.11
C GLU A 59 25.02 -8.75 -0.29
N LYS A 60 24.79 -9.64 0.70
CA LYS A 60 24.36 -11.03 0.48
C LYS A 60 22.96 -11.17 -0.16
N ASP A 61 22.13 -10.14 -0.04
CA ASP A 61 20.75 -10.11 -0.55
C ASP A 61 20.70 -9.49 -1.96
N MET A 62 21.82 -8.91 -2.41
CA MET A 62 21.98 -8.30 -3.72
C MET A 62 22.49 -9.34 -4.72
N ILE A 63 22.02 -9.27 -5.96
CA ILE A 63 22.59 -10.03 -7.08
C ILE A 63 23.73 -9.23 -7.71
N SER A 64 24.65 -9.92 -8.39
CA SER A 64 25.68 -9.24 -9.18
C SER A 64 25.08 -8.57 -10.42
N GLU A 65 25.78 -7.58 -10.96
CA GLU A 65 25.40 -6.94 -12.22
C GLU A 65 25.35 -7.97 -13.37
N GLU A 66 26.30 -8.91 -13.39
CA GLU A 66 26.34 -9.98 -14.39
C GLU A 66 25.12 -10.90 -14.29
N ASP A 67 24.73 -11.30 -13.07
CA ASP A 67 23.52 -12.09 -12.85
C ASP A 67 22.25 -11.34 -13.24
N PHE A 68 22.19 -10.03 -12.95
CA PHE A 68 21.07 -9.18 -13.36
C PHE A 68 20.89 -9.20 -14.88
N PHE A 69 21.94 -8.93 -15.64
CA PHE A 69 21.86 -8.92 -17.11
C PHE A 69 21.54 -10.31 -17.68
N LYS A 70 22.09 -11.36 -17.07
CA LYS A 70 21.74 -12.73 -17.44
C LYS A 70 20.24 -13.01 -17.28
N TYR A 71 19.64 -12.61 -16.16
CA TYR A 71 18.19 -12.77 -15.96
C TYR A 71 17.36 -11.97 -16.96
N VAL A 72 17.79 -10.74 -17.28
CA VAL A 72 17.14 -9.91 -18.30
C VAL A 72 17.18 -10.61 -19.66
N ASP A 73 18.34 -11.11 -20.07
CA ASP A 73 18.50 -11.81 -21.35
C ASP A 73 17.66 -13.09 -21.41
N GLU A 74 17.65 -13.89 -20.34
CA GLU A 74 16.81 -15.09 -20.24
C GLU A 74 15.31 -14.76 -20.38
N GLU A 75 14.86 -13.68 -19.74
CA GLU A 75 13.46 -13.27 -19.80
C GLU A 75 13.07 -12.70 -21.18
N ILE A 76 13.96 -11.92 -21.81
CA ILE A 76 13.79 -11.45 -23.19
C ILE A 76 13.70 -12.65 -24.14
N CYS A 77 14.58 -13.63 -23.99
CA CYS A 77 14.54 -14.86 -24.78
C CYS A 77 13.21 -15.60 -24.55
N ARG A 78 12.75 -15.73 -23.31
CA ARG A 78 11.47 -16.38 -22.97
C ARG A 78 10.30 -15.69 -23.65
N LEU A 79 10.16 -14.38 -23.50
CA LEU A 79 9.06 -13.60 -24.08
C LEU A 79 9.06 -13.67 -25.61
N ASN A 80 10.24 -13.58 -26.24
CA ASN A 80 10.38 -13.67 -27.69
C ASN A 80 10.22 -15.09 -28.25
N SER A 81 10.42 -16.12 -27.41
CA SER A 81 10.25 -17.53 -27.79
C SER A 81 8.79 -18.01 -27.75
N GLN A 82 7.86 -17.22 -27.19
CA GLN A 82 6.42 -17.54 -27.15
C GLN A 82 5.70 -17.35 -28.51
N LYS A 83 6.36 -17.69 -29.62
CA LYS A 83 5.75 -17.70 -30.96
C LYS A 83 4.95 -18.98 -31.22
#